data_AF-A0A3C1GQA9-F1
#
_entry.id   AF-A0A3C1GQA9-F1
#
_cell.length_a   1.000
_cell.length_b   1.000
_cell.length_c   1.000
_cell.angle_alpha   90.00
_cell.angle_beta   90.00
_cell.angle_gamma   90.00
#
_symmetry.space_group_name_H-M   'P 1'
#
loop_
_entity.id
_entity.type
_entity.pdbx_description
1 polymer ?
#
loop_
_entity_poly.entity_id
_entity_poly.type
_entity_poly.pdbx_seq_one_letter_code
_entity_poly.pdbx_strand_id
1 'polypeptide(L)'
;ASAVGMDKVAMKDMFRAHGLPVVDYAVVRRHEWQADPGAVEGALGRQLGFPCFVKPANLGSSVGISKVKAPEDLAAALALAAGHDRRVLVERAVQ
;
A
#
# COMPACT_ATOMS: atom_id res chain seq x y z
N ALA A 1 8.33 -21.78 -4.68
CA ALA A 1 8.92 -20.48 -5.10
C ALA A 1 7.89 -19.53 -5.78
N SER A 2 6.60 -19.54 -5.41
CA SER A 2 5.58 -18.66 -6.04
C SER A 2 5.01 -17.58 -5.08
N ALA A 3 5.06 -17.81 -3.77
CA ALA A 3 4.50 -16.89 -2.77
C ALA A 3 5.27 -15.56 -2.62
N VAL A 4 6.61 -15.59 -2.76
CA VAL A 4 7.46 -14.40 -2.59
C VAL A 4 7.34 -13.42 -3.77
N GLY A 5 6.94 -13.91 -4.96
CA GLY A 5 6.61 -13.04 -6.10
C GLY A 5 5.21 -12.39 -5.99
N MET A 6 4.34 -12.92 -5.14
CA MET A 6 2.97 -12.41 -4.94
C MET A 6 2.84 -11.50 -3.72
N ASP A 7 3.66 -11.68 -2.70
CA ASP A 7 3.75 -10.77 -1.54
C ASP A 7 4.66 -9.57 -1.88
N LYS A 8 4.02 -8.46 -2.26
CA LYS A 8 4.72 -7.22 -2.63
C LYS A 8 5.51 -6.61 -1.47
N VAL A 9 5.12 -6.90 -0.22
CA VAL A 9 5.83 -6.41 0.97
C VAL A 9 7.14 -7.16 1.11
N ALA A 10 7.09 -8.49 1.11
CA ALA A 10 8.28 -9.33 1.25
C ALA A 10 9.31 -9.08 0.12
N MET A 11 8.83 -8.89 -1.12
CA MET A 11 9.69 -8.53 -2.25
C MET A 11 10.40 -7.19 -2.03
N LYS A 12 9.67 -6.15 -1.61
CA LYS A 12 10.24 -4.81 -1.37
C LYS A 12 11.23 -4.81 -0.20
N ASP A 13 10.90 -5.52 0.87
CA ASP A 13 11.80 -5.68 2.02
C ASP A 13 13.12 -6.35 1.59
N MET A 14 13.03 -7.40 0.76
CA MET A 14 14.19 -8.11 0.23
C MET A 14 15.04 -7.22 -0.71
N PHE A 15 14.41 -6.45 -1.59
CA PHE A 15 15.13 -5.50 -2.46
C PHE A 15 15.85 -4.42 -1.66
N ARG A 16 15.16 -3.82 -0.68
CA ARG A 16 15.76 -2.82 0.23
C ARG A 16 16.93 -3.41 1.02
N ALA A 17 16.80 -4.64 1.52
CA ALA A 17 17.86 -5.33 2.25
C ALA A 17 19.12 -5.58 1.39
N HIS A 18 18.97 -5.68 0.07
CA HIS A 18 20.09 -5.84 -0.88
C HIS A 18 20.54 -4.51 -1.50
N GLY A 19 20.10 -3.37 -0.96
CA GLY A 19 20.50 -2.04 -1.44
C GLY A 19 19.92 -1.67 -2.81
N LEU A 20 18.91 -2.40 -3.30
CA LEU A 20 18.22 -2.04 -4.52
C LEU A 20 17.27 -0.87 -4.25
N PRO A 21 17.15 0.10 -5.19
CA PRO A 21 16.25 1.22 -5.02
C PRO A 21 14.80 0.74 -5.04
N VAL A 22 14.06 1.08 -3.99
CA VAL A 22 12.62 0.82 -3.86
C VAL A 22 11.96 2.13 -3.45
N VAL A 23 10.86 2.49 -4.13
CA VAL A 23 10.04 3.65 -3.76
C VAL A 23 9.56 3.52 -2.32
N ASP A 24 9.40 4.65 -1.64
CA ASP A 24 8.85 4.67 -0.29
C ASP A 24 7.46 4.03 -0.26
N TYR A 25 7.24 3.19 0.76
CA TYR A 25 6.01 2.47 0.97
C TYR A 25 5.69 2.31 2.45
N ALA A 26 4.42 2.11 2.73
CA ALA A 26 3.88 1.73 4.02
C ALA A 26 2.97 0.52 3.86
N VAL A 27 2.84 -0.27 4.92
CA VAL A 27 1.94 -1.42 4.99
C VAL A 27 0.90 -1.13 6.04
N VAL A 28 -0.37 -1.18 5.65
CA VAL A 28 -1.52 -0.95 6.51
C VAL A 28 -2.21 -2.29 6.75
N ARG A 29 -2.46 -2.64 8.01
CA ARG A 29 -3.33 -3.80 8.30
C ARG A 29 -4.77 -3.33 8.34
N ARG A 30 -5.67 -4.13 7.75
CA ARG A 30 -7.11 -3.84 7.68
C ARG A 30 -7.71 -3.47 9.04
N HIS A 31 -7.36 -4.22 10.08
CA HIS A 31 -7.92 -3.99 11.42
C HIS A 31 -7.41 -2.69 12.06
N GLU A 32 -6.17 -2.29 11.79
CA GLU A 32 -5.59 -1.03 12.31
C GLU A 32 -6.29 0.16 11.65
N TRP A 33 -6.48 0.11 10.33
CA TRP A 33 -7.24 1.14 9.62
C TRP A 33 -8.72 1.17 10.02
N GLN A 34 -9.37 0.04 10.24
CA GLN A 34 -10.77 0.01 10.70
C GLN A 34 -10.95 0.55 12.13
N ALA A 35 -9.92 0.41 12.98
CA ALA A 35 -9.96 0.91 14.35
C ALA A 35 -9.81 2.44 14.41
N ASP A 36 -8.96 3.03 13.58
CA ASP A 36 -8.77 4.48 13.48
C ASP A 36 -8.39 4.91 12.05
N PRO A 37 -9.39 5.08 11.16
CA PRO A 37 -9.13 5.43 9.76
C PRO A 37 -8.37 6.76 9.62
N GLY A 38 -8.77 7.77 10.39
CA GLY A 38 -8.23 9.12 10.31
C GLY A 38 -6.76 9.20 10.73
N ALA A 39 -6.36 8.49 11.78
CA ALA A 39 -4.96 8.44 12.19
C ALA A 39 -4.08 7.76 11.12
N VAL A 40 -4.53 6.63 10.57
CA VAL A 40 -3.81 5.89 9.53
C VAL A 40 -3.70 6.72 8.24
N GLU A 41 -4.81 7.29 7.76
CA GLU A 41 -4.83 8.10 6.54
C GLU A 41 -3.95 9.36 6.68
N GLY A 42 -4.02 10.03 7.83
CA GLY A 42 -3.16 11.18 8.12
C GLY A 42 -1.68 10.80 8.19
N ALA A 43 -1.34 9.64 8.75
CA ALA A 43 0.04 9.14 8.77
C ALA A 43 0.55 8.84 7.36
N LEU A 44 -0.26 8.17 6.52
CA LEU A 44 0.08 7.88 5.13
C LEU A 44 0.32 9.16 4.31
N GLY A 45 -0.56 10.16 4.45
CA GLY A 45 -0.42 11.45 3.77
C GLY A 45 0.87 12.17 4.15
N ARG A 46 1.26 12.15 5.42
CA ARG A 46 2.53 12.76 5.90
C ARG A 46 3.77 11.97 5.47
N GLN A 47 3.70 10.64 5.47
CA GLN A 47 4.84 9.78 5.18
C GLN A 47 5.13 9.64 3.68
N LEU A 48 4.09 9.46 2.85
CA LEU A 48 4.24 9.11 1.44
C LEU A 48 3.87 10.26 0.49
N GLY A 49 2.96 11.14 0.91
CA GLY A 49 2.39 12.18 0.06
C GLY A 49 1.52 11.62 -1.08
N PHE A 50 1.17 12.49 -2.02
CA PHE A 50 0.36 12.18 -3.21
C PHE A 50 1.06 12.66 -4.48
N PRO A 51 0.86 12.00 -5.64
CA PRO A 51 0.06 10.79 -5.82
C PRO A 51 0.71 9.54 -5.20
N CYS A 52 -0.11 8.59 -4.76
CA CYS A 52 0.32 7.29 -4.26
C CYS A 52 -0.49 6.15 -4.89
N PHE A 53 0.02 4.93 -4.81
CA PHE A 53 -0.69 3.73 -5.22
C PHE A 53 -1.09 2.91 -3.99
N VAL A 54 -2.35 2.48 -3.95
CA VAL A 54 -2.91 1.59 -2.93
C VAL A 54 -3.16 0.22 -3.57
N LYS A 55 -2.65 -0.85 -2.95
CA LYS A 55 -2.66 -2.21 -3.52
C LYS A 55 -2.90 -3.27 -2.45
N PRO A 56 -3.65 -4.35 -2.71
CA PRO A 56 -3.64 -5.52 -1.84
C PRO A 56 -2.24 -6.17 -1.84
N ALA A 57 -1.76 -6.60 -0.67
CA ALA A 57 -0.39 -7.10 -0.53
C ALA A 57 -0.12 -8.38 -1.34
N ASN A 58 -1.07 -9.31 -1.38
CA ASN A 58 -0.88 -10.68 -1.85
C ASN A 58 -1.60 -11.03 -3.18
N LEU A 59 -2.30 -10.09 -3.83
CA LEU A 59 -3.03 -10.36 -5.10
C LEU A 59 -2.28 -9.89 -6.35
N GLY A 60 -2.53 -10.57 -7.47
CA GLY A 60 -2.00 -10.25 -8.81
C GLY A 60 -2.42 -8.87 -9.36
N SER A 61 -1.74 -8.45 -10.42
CA SER A 61 -1.42 -7.08 -10.86
C SER A 61 -2.55 -6.10 -11.25
N SER A 62 -3.81 -6.36 -10.92
CA SER A 62 -4.90 -5.44 -11.30
C SER A 62 -6.10 -5.38 -10.35
N VAL A 63 -6.32 -6.41 -9.53
CA VAL A 63 -7.51 -6.45 -8.66
C VAL A 63 -7.25 -5.62 -7.41
N GLY A 64 -8.13 -4.63 -7.17
CA GLY A 64 -8.10 -3.78 -5.98
C GLY A 64 -6.98 -2.72 -5.94
N ILE A 65 -6.34 -2.43 -7.08
CA ILE A 65 -5.30 -1.40 -7.17
C ILE A 65 -5.92 -0.04 -7.50
N SER A 66 -5.48 1.01 -6.83
CA SER A 66 -5.93 2.39 -7.10
C SER A 66 -4.75 3.35 -7.11
N LYS A 67 -4.76 4.33 -8.04
CA LYS A 67 -3.87 5.50 -7.98
C LYS A 67 -4.63 6.65 -7.34
N VAL A 68 -4.19 7.05 -6.16
CA VAL A 68 -4.78 8.12 -5.35
C VAL A 68 -4.02 9.40 -5.63
N LYS A 69 -4.72 10.43 -6.14
CA LYS A 69 -4.11 11.71 -6.51
C LYS A 69 -4.24 12.77 -5.41
N ALA A 70 -5.21 12.60 -4.53
CA ALA A 70 -5.53 13.56 -3.49
C ALA A 70 -6.04 12.83 -2.22
N PRO A 71 -5.93 13.44 -1.03
CA PRO A 71 -6.29 12.81 0.24
C PRO A 71 -7.71 12.26 0.30
N GLU A 72 -8.65 12.92 -0.38
CA GLU A 72 -10.08 12.61 -0.33
C GLU A 72 -10.41 11.24 -0.95
N ASP A 73 -9.57 10.79 -1.89
CA ASP A 73 -9.71 9.49 -2.57
C ASP A 73 -9.07 8.33 -1.80
N LEU A 74 -8.31 8.62 -0.73
CA LEU A 74 -7.49 7.62 -0.03
C LEU A 74 -8.35 6.58 0.70
N ALA A 75 -9.39 7.01 1.40
CA ALA A 75 -10.29 6.12 2.14
C ALA A 75 -10.98 5.09 1.24
N ALA A 76 -11.47 5.53 0.06
CA ALA A 76 -12.11 4.65 -0.92
C ALA A 76 -11.13 3.61 -1.49
N ALA A 77 -9.90 4.04 -1.79
CA ALA A 77 -8.84 3.15 -2.27
C ALA A 77 -8.42 2.12 -1.20
N LEU A 78 -8.29 2.54 0.06
CA LEU A 78 -8.01 1.65 1.19
C LEU A 78 -9.15 0.65 1.38
N ALA A 79 -10.41 1.10 1.31
CA ALA A 79 -11.58 0.22 1.41
C ALA A 79 -11.58 -0.86 0.34
N LEU A 80 -11.32 -0.49 -0.91
CA LEU A 80 -11.26 -1.41 -2.04
C LEU A 80 -10.14 -2.45 -1.82
N ALA A 81 -8.91 -2.00 -1.56
CA ALA A 81 -7.78 -2.90 -1.37
C ALA A 81 -7.95 -3.79 -0.13
N ALA A 82 -8.47 -3.21 0.95
CA ALA A 82 -8.80 -3.92 2.17
C ALA A 82 -9.95 -4.89 1.98
N GLY A 83 -10.88 -4.71 1.02
CA GLY A 83 -11.87 -5.74 0.71
C GLY A 83 -11.24 -7.05 0.24
N HIS A 84 -10.07 -6.96 -0.39
CA HIS A 84 -9.39 -8.07 -1.02
C HIS A 84 -8.27 -8.70 -0.20
N ASP A 85 -7.65 -7.98 0.73
CA ASP A 85 -6.55 -8.48 1.57
C ASP A 85 -6.56 -7.87 2.98
N ARG A 86 -5.95 -8.57 3.94
CA ARG A 86 -5.78 -8.08 5.32
C ARG A 86 -4.61 -7.11 5.43
N ARG A 87 -3.69 -7.13 4.47
CA ARG A 87 -2.58 -6.17 4.35
C ARG A 87 -2.73 -5.38 3.06
N VAL A 88 -2.63 -4.07 3.18
CA VAL A 88 -2.66 -3.12 2.07
C VAL A 88 -1.30 -2.44 1.98
N LEU A 89 -0.71 -2.47 0.80
CA LEU A 89 0.51 -1.75 0.47
C LEU A 89 0.13 -0.38 -0.09
N VAL A 90 0.71 0.67 0.47
CA VAL A 90 0.62 2.04 -0.06
C VAL A 90 2.03 2.47 -0.46
N GLU A 91 2.22 2.94 -1.69
CA GLU A 91 3.54 3.36 -2.18
C GLU A 91 3.48 4.71 -2.88
N ARG A 92 4.53 5.51 -2.71
CA ARG A 92 4.67 6.79 -3.39
C ARG A 92 4.77 6.59 -4.90
N ALA A 93 4.06 7.41 -5.68
CA ALA A 93 4.26 7.45 -7.12
C ALA A 93 5.49 8.30 -7.46
N VAL A 94 6.32 7.80 -8.39
CA VAL A 94 7.47 8.49 -8.96
C VAL A 94 7.17 8.89 -10.41
N GLN A 95 7.85 9.93 -10.89
CA GLN A 95 7.81 10.39 -12.29
C GLN A 95 8.99 9.85 -13.07
#